data_AF-A0A0T6AWS6-F1
#
_entry.id   AF-A0A0T6AWS6-F1
#
_cell.length_a   1.000
_cell.length_b   1.000
_cell.length_c   1.000
_cell.angle_alpha   90.00
_cell.angle_beta   90.00
_cell.angle_gamma   90.00
#
_symmetry.space_group_name_H-M   'P 1'
#
loop_
_entity.id
_entity.type
_entity.pdbx_description
1 polymer ?
#
loop_
_entity_poly.entity_id
_entity_poly.type
_entity_poly.pdbx_seq_one_letter_code
_entity_poly.pdbx_strand_id
1 'polypeptide(L)'
;DHFNELLAELKMAKSTAWEDLIAANGIVIKIEQTKNSIGAYENIKIDVWVYANTWGLYLDEIVIDISQLTPFCASLLVEVVGLPVEFPIAQNSIRKDPTIRLGVVSYFVGNVKRKLKVVNISAVAISV
;
A
#
# COMPACT_ATOMS: atom_id res chain seq x y z
N ASP A 1 3.39 -21.29 13.69
CA ASP A 1 3.36 -20.22 14.72
C ASP A 1 4.43 -19.16 14.53
N HIS A 2 5.69 -19.53 14.25
CA HIS A 2 6.78 -18.57 14.02
C HIS A 2 6.54 -17.52 12.91
N PHE A 3 5.87 -17.89 11.80
CA PHE A 3 5.55 -16.95 10.71
C PHE A 3 4.48 -15.90 11.11
N ASN A 4 3.53 -16.28 11.98
CA ASN A 4 2.51 -15.37 12.48
C ASN A 4 3.09 -14.41 13.53
N GLU A 5 4.06 -14.88 14.32
CA GLU A 5 4.84 -14.03 15.22
C GLU A 5 5.68 -13.03 14.42
N LEU A 6 6.33 -13.44 13.34
CA LEU A 6 7.13 -12.57 12.48
C LEU A 6 6.27 -11.52 11.76
N LEU A 7 5.05 -11.88 11.32
CA LEU A 7 4.07 -10.93 10.79
C LEU A 7 3.53 -9.97 11.87
N ALA A 8 3.38 -10.44 13.11
CA ALA A 8 2.96 -9.61 14.23
C ALA A 8 4.08 -8.65 14.66
N GLU A 9 5.34 -9.09 14.68
CA GLU A 9 6.51 -8.25 14.91
C GLU A 9 6.68 -7.21 13.80
N LEU A 10 6.51 -7.57 12.53
CA LEU A 10 6.51 -6.61 11.41
C LEU A 10 5.33 -5.62 11.48
N LYS A 11 4.17 -6.06 11.98
CA LYS A 11 3.03 -5.18 12.27
C LYS A 11 3.29 -4.23 13.45
N MET A 12 4.05 -4.65 14.46
CA MET A 12 4.40 -3.83 15.63
C MET A 12 5.62 -2.95 15.38
N ALA A 13 6.54 -3.37 14.51
CA ALA A 13 7.66 -2.60 13.99
C ALA A 13 7.25 -1.70 12.81
N LYS A 14 5.96 -1.35 12.71
CA LYS A 14 5.49 -0.26 11.85
C LYS A 14 6.11 1.03 12.39
N SER A 15 7.29 1.36 11.88
CA SER A 15 7.99 2.60 12.20
C SER A 15 7.06 3.76 11.88
N THR A 16 6.64 4.50 12.91
CA THR A 16 5.83 5.72 12.78
C THR A 16 6.57 6.85 12.07
N ALA A 17 7.90 6.73 11.92
CA ALA A 17 8.73 7.76 11.31
C ALA A 17 8.37 8.06 9.84
N TRP A 18 7.80 7.09 9.11
CA TRP A 18 7.33 7.29 7.74
C TRP A 18 5.92 7.91 7.68
N GLU A 19 5.11 7.68 8.71
CA GLU A 19 3.78 8.27 8.83
C GLU A 19 3.89 9.78 9.11
N ASP A 20 4.89 10.21 9.89
CA ASP A 20 5.19 11.63 10.16
C ASP A 20 5.68 12.41 8.93
N LEU A 21 6.30 11.71 7.95
CA LEU A 21 6.77 12.30 6.69
C LEU A 21 5.64 12.52 5.68
N ILE A 22 4.51 11.83 5.85
CA ILE A 22 3.33 12.03 5.00
C ILE A 22 2.45 13.13 5.59
N ALA A 23 2.30 14.24 4.86
CA ALA A 23 1.52 15.40 5.31
C ALA A 23 0.00 15.14 5.44
N ALA A 24 -0.54 14.12 4.77
CA ALA A 24 -1.92 13.63 4.97
C ALA A 24 -2.15 12.31 4.21
N ASN A 25 -2.08 12.33 2.88
CA ASN A 25 -2.44 11.22 1.99
C ASN A 25 -1.48 11.19 0.80
N GLY A 26 -0.97 10.02 0.43
CA GLY A 26 -0.19 9.84 -0.79
C GLY A 26 0.90 8.78 -0.68
N ILE A 27 1.98 9.07 -1.40
CA ILE A 27 3.20 8.30 -1.49
C ILE A 27 4.37 9.18 -1.07
N VAL A 28 5.33 8.60 -0.37
CA VAL A 28 6.64 9.19 -0.11
C VAL A 28 7.69 8.29 -0.74
N ILE A 29 8.49 8.90 -1.61
CA ILE A 29 9.65 8.27 -2.22
C ILE A 29 10.88 8.95 -1.62
N LYS A 30 11.73 8.17 -0.96
CA LYS A 30 13.01 8.65 -0.42
C LYS A 30 14.13 7.94 -1.16
N ILE A 31 15.05 8.74 -1.70
CA ILE A 31 16.25 8.26 -2.36
C ILE A 31 17.41 8.39 -1.37
N GLU A 32 18.15 7.30 -1.17
CA GLU A 32 19.33 7.27 -0.34
C GLU A 32 20.52 6.78 -1.15
N GLN A 33 21.62 7.52 -1.08
CA GLN A 33 22.86 7.21 -1.80
C GLN A 33 24.00 6.99 -0.82
N THR A 34 24.79 5.95 -1.05
CA THR A 34 25.90 5.59 -0.16
C THR A 34 27.10 6.54 -0.32
N LYS A 35 27.25 7.17 -1.49
CA LYS A 35 28.34 8.09 -1.81
C LYS A 35 27.85 9.21 -2.72
N ASN A 36 28.41 10.40 -2.54
CA ASN A 36 28.12 11.60 -3.34
C ASN A 36 29.11 11.82 -4.51
N SER A 37 30.12 10.97 -4.65
CA SER A 37 31.12 11.06 -5.72
C SER A 37 31.28 9.71 -6.41
N ILE A 38 31.47 9.75 -7.73
CA ILE A 38 31.70 8.59 -8.57
C ILE A 38 33.11 8.64 -9.15
N GLY A 39 33.91 7.61 -8.89
CA GLY A 39 35.20 7.42 -9.56
C GLY A 39 35.04 6.91 -11.00
N ALA A 40 36.12 6.96 -11.78
CA ALA A 40 36.13 6.37 -13.11
C ALA A 40 35.85 4.86 -13.03
N TYR A 41 34.84 4.41 -13.79
CA TYR A 41 34.38 3.01 -13.83
C TYR A 41 33.86 2.47 -12.48
N GLU A 42 33.50 3.34 -11.54
CA GLU A 42 32.90 2.93 -10.28
C GLU A 42 31.38 2.78 -10.43
N ASN A 43 30.82 1.75 -9.79
CA ASN A 43 29.37 1.55 -9.72
C ASN A 43 28.84 2.15 -8.40
N ILE A 44 27.84 3.01 -8.49
CA ILE A 44 27.11 3.52 -7.32
C ILE A 44 25.79 2.75 -7.21
N LYS A 45 25.46 2.37 -5.97
CA LYS A 45 24.14 1.84 -5.61
C LYS A 45 23.31 2.98 -5.04
N ILE A 46 22.07 3.06 -5.50
CA ILE A 46 21.07 4.02 -5.02
C ILE A 46 19.92 3.19 -4.49
N ASP A 47 19.58 3.40 -3.22
CA ASP A 47 18.46 2.74 -2.58
C ASP A 47 17.23 3.64 -2.68
N VAL A 48 16.15 3.09 -3.25
CA VAL A 48 14.87 3.79 -3.43
C VAL A 48 13.86 3.21 -2.45
N TRP A 49 13.49 4.00 -1.45
CA TRP A 49 12.51 3.64 -0.44
C TRP A 49 11.16 4.21 -0.81
N VAL A 50 10.13 3.36 -0.82
CA VAL A 50 8.77 3.75 -1.17
C VAL A 50 7.84 3.39 -0.03
N TYR A 51 7.11 4.39 0.46
CA TYR A 51 6.05 4.22 1.45
C TYR A 51 4.78 4.89 0.95
N ALA A 52 3.65 4.20 1.02
CA ALA A 52 2.36 4.74 0.60
C ALA A 52 1.29 4.41 1.63
N ASN A 53 0.43 5.38 1.93
CA ASN A 53 -0.72 5.20 2.80
C ASN A 53 -2.07 5.15 2.04
N THR A 54 -2.01 5.31 0.71
CA THR A 54 -3.16 5.37 -0.21
C THR A 54 -2.97 4.42 -1.39
N TRP A 55 -4.09 3.91 -1.90
CA TRP A 55 -4.12 3.06 -3.09
C TRP A 55 -3.99 3.91 -4.36
N GLY A 56 -3.48 3.30 -5.42
CA GLY A 56 -3.38 3.96 -6.72
C GLY A 56 -2.14 3.57 -7.50
N LEU A 57 -2.09 4.12 -8.71
CA LEU A 57 -0.94 4.09 -9.58
C LEU A 57 -0.24 5.43 -9.46
N TYR A 58 1.01 5.41 -8.98
CA TYR A 58 1.87 6.58 -8.89
C TYR A 58 2.94 6.46 -9.96
N LEU A 59 3.01 7.49 -10.80
CA LEU A 59 4.06 7.63 -11.79
C LEU A 59 4.93 8.81 -11.39
N ASP A 60 6.22 8.58 -11.28
CA ASP A 60 7.21 9.60 -10.96
C ASP A 60 8.47 9.42 -11.82
N GLU A 61 9.34 10.42 -11.84
CA GLU A 61 10.62 10.37 -12.55
C GLU A 61 11.78 10.64 -11.60
N ILE A 62 12.73 9.70 -11.56
CA ILE A 62 13.99 9.87 -10.87
C ILE A 62 14.97 10.51 -11.85
N VAL A 63 15.36 11.76 -11.56
CA VAL A 63 16.38 12.48 -12.32
C VAL A 63 17.73 12.29 -11.64
N ILE A 64 18.70 11.76 -12.37
CA ILE A 64 20.07 11.60 -11.89
C ILE A 64 20.94 12.61 -12.63
N ASP A 65 21.41 13.59 -11.87
CA ASP A 65 22.27 14.66 -12.33
C ASP A 65 23.70 14.42 -11.85
N ILE A 66 24.59 14.15 -12.81
CA ILE A 66 26.02 13.97 -12.56
C ILE A 66 26.73 15.14 -13.22
N SER A 67 27.49 15.90 -12.43
CA SER A 67 28.25 17.04 -12.93
C SER A 67 29.12 16.65 -14.13
N GLN A 68 29.05 17.45 -15.19
CA GLN A 68 29.77 17.25 -16.47
C GLN A 68 29.26 16.09 -17.34
N LEU A 69 28.11 15.49 -17.01
CA LEU A 69 27.40 14.54 -17.86
C LEU A 69 25.98 15.04 -18.13
N THR A 70 25.37 14.53 -19.21
CA THR A 70 23.96 14.79 -19.47
C THR A 70 23.11 14.10 -18.39
N PRO A 71 22.15 14.80 -17.77
CA PRO A 71 21.23 14.19 -16.81
C PRO A 71 20.49 13.03 -17.47
N PHE A 72 20.26 11.97 -16.70
CA PHE A 72 19.43 10.86 -17.16
C PHE A 72 18.21 10.70 -16.24
N CYS A 73 17.09 10.35 -16.85
CA CYS A 73 15.83 10.16 -16.14
C CYS A 73 15.44 8.68 -16.19
N ALA A 74 14.97 8.17 -15.07
CA ALA A 74 14.37 6.85 -14.96
C ALA A 74 12.94 6.99 -14.45
N SER A 75 11.97 6.47 -15.21
CA SER A 75 10.57 6.47 -14.79
C SER A 75 10.34 5.42 -13.71
N LEU A 76 9.69 5.81 -12.62
CA LEU A 76 9.28 4.94 -11.52
C LEU A 76 7.75 4.81 -11.53
N LEU A 77 7.28 3.56 -11.68
CA LEU A 77 5.86 3.23 -11.54
C LEU A 77 5.67 2.45 -10.24
N VAL A 78 4.87 3.00 -9.32
CA VAL A 78 4.49 2.34 -8.07
C VAL A 78 3.00 2.03 -8.11
N GLU A 79 2.68 0.74 -8.05
CA GLU A 79 1.31 0.26 -7.92
C GLU A 79 1.06 -0.19 -6.48
N VAL A 80 0.21 0.55 -5.76
CA VAL A 80 -0.18 0.21 -4.39
C VAL A 80 -1.46 -0.61 -4.44
N VAL A 81 -1.31 -1.93 -4.44
CA VAL A 81 -2.41 -2.90 -4.55
C VAL A 81 -2.99 -3.23 -3.17
N GLY A 82 -4.27 -2.90 -2.97
CA GLY A 82 -5.03 -3.26 -1.77
C GLY A 82 -6.43 -2.65 -1.81
N LEU A 83 -7.45 -3.42 -1.41
CA LEU A 83 -8.81 -2.88 -1.33
C LEU A 83 -8.89 -1.95 -0.10
N PRO A 84 -9.38 -0.69 -0.24
CA PRO A 84 -9.49 0.24 0.89
C PRO A 84 -10.59 -0.19 1.89
N VAL A 85 -11.31 -1.23 1.54
CA VAL A 85 -12.46 -1.74 2.25
C VAL A 85 -12.25 -3.21 2.58
N GLU A 86 -12.46 -3.54 3.83
CA GLU A 86 -12.59 -4.90 4.29
C GLU A 86 -14.05 -5.20 4.63
N PHE A 87 -14.49 -6.38 4.23
CA PHE A 87 -15.71 -6.98 4.75
C PHE A 87 -15.31 -7.92 5.89
N PRO A 88 -15.65 -7.63 7.16
CA PRO A 88 -15.27 -8.48 8.28
C PRO A 88 -15.75 -9.94 8.13
N ILE A 89 -16.83 -10.16 7.38
CA ILE A 89 -17.35 -11.49 7.05
C ILE A 89 -16.42 -12.33 6.16
N ALA A 90 -15.46 -11.69 5.50
CA ALA A 90 -14.49 -12.32 4.60
C ALA A 90 -13.08 -12.40 5.23
N GLN A 91 -12.91 -11.88 6.44
CA GLN A 91 -11.64 -11.90 7.14
C GLN A 91 -11.24 -13.35 7.45
N ASN A 92 -10.02 -13.76 7.04
CA ASN A 92 -9.52 -15.14 7.11
C ASN A 92 -10.35 -16.17 6.33
N SER A 93 -11.16 -15.75 5.36
CA SER A 93 -11.85 -16.67 4.45
C SER A 93 -10.83 -17.36 3.53
N ILE A 94 -10.86 -18.69 3.51
CA ILE A 94 -10.09 -19.50 2.55
C ILE A 94 -10.61 -19.27 1.11
N ARG A 95 -11.88 -18.85 0.98
CA ARG A 95 -12.50 -18.57 -0.32
C ARG A 95 -12.28 -17.11 -0.72
N LYS A 96 -11.83 -16.90 -1.96
CA LYS A 96 -11.66 -15.58 -2.58
C LYS A 96 -12.99 -14.82 -2.74
N ASP A 97 -14.10 -15.55 -2.84
CA ASP A 97 -15.42 -14.96 -3.07
C ASP A 97 -16.25 -14.90 -1.76
N PRO A 98 -16.68 -13.69 -1.32
CA PRO A 98 -17.52 -13.55 -0.14
C PRO A 98 -18.92 -14.15 -0.40
N THR A 99 -19.32 -15.14 0.40
CA THR A 99 -20.64 -15.77 0.28
C THR A 99 -21.59 -15.25 1.37
N ILE A 100 -22.70 -14.63 0.98
CA ILE A 100 -23.74 -14.17 1.91
C ILE A 100 -24.88 -15.18 1.93
N ARG A 101 -25.20 -15.73 3.10
CA ARG A 101 -26.37 -16.61 3.27
C ARG A 101 -27.55 -15.81 3.81
N LEU A 102 -28.62 -15.74 3.03
CA LEU A 102 -29.85 -15.02 3.41
C LEU A 102 -30.78 -15.84 4.33
N GLY A 103 -30.47 -17.11 4.56
CA GLY A 103 -31.30 -18.03 5.33
C GLY A 103 -32.50 -18.56 4.52
N VAL A 104 -33.48 -19.13 5.21
CA VAL A 104 -34.71 -19.63 4.60
C VAL A 104 -35.64 -18.45 4.33
N VAL A 105 -36.00 -18.22 3.07
CA VAL A 105 -37.00 -17.23 2.65
C VAL A 105 -38.25 -18.00 2.23
N SER A 106 -39.36 -17.85 2.96
CA SER A 106 -40.61 -18.52 2.61
C SER A 106 -41.31 -17.78 1.47
N TYR A 107 -42.00 -18.53 0.62
CA TYR A 107 -42.96 -17.98 -0.33
C TYR A 107 -43.99 -17.15 0.47
N PHE A 108 -44.31 -15.92 0.01
CA PHE A 108 -45.14 -14.90 0.67
C PHE A 108 -44.50 -13.97 1.71
N VAL A 109 -43.19 -14.08 2.00
CA VAL A 109 -42.51 -13.04 2.81
C VAL A 109 -42.14 -11.84 1.94
N GLY A 110 -42.38 -10.63 2.44
CA GLY A 110 -42.00 -9.38 1.78
C GLY A 110 -40.47 -9.20 1.66
N ASN A 111 -40.02 -8.09 1.07
CA ASN A 111 -38.60 -7.84 0.83
C ASN A 111 -37.76 -7.92 2.12
N VAL A 112 -36.85 -8.89 2.19
CA VAL A 112 -35.89 -9.04 3.31
C VAL A 112 -34.70 -8.12 3.08
N LYS A 113 -34.47 -7.18 4.01
CA LYS A 113 -33.30 -6.29 4.00
C LYS A 113 -32.28 -6.75 5.05
N ARG A 114 -31.01 -6.90 4.67
CA ARG A 114 -29.88 -7.18 5.56
C ARG A 114 -28.86 -6.06 5.43
N LYS A 115 -28.35 -5.59 6.57
CA LYS A 115 -27.24 -4.62 6.60
C LYS A 115 -25.93 -5.39 6.64
N LEU A 116 -24.98 -5.01 5.79
CA LEU A 116 -23.61 -5.54 5.81
C LEU A 116 -22.71 -4.50 6.44
N LYS A 117 -21.84 -4.94 7.34
CA LYS A 117 -20.79 -4.08 7.89
C LYS A 117 -19.65 -4.02 6.87
N VAL A 118 -19.27 -2.80 6.55
CA VAL A 118 -18.16 -2.46 5.67
C VAL A 118 -17.18 -1.67 6.52
N VAL A 119 -15.91 -2.07 6.53
CA VAL A 119 -14.88 -1.41 7.33
C VAL A 119 -13.88 -0.78 6.38
N ASN A 120 -13.65 0.51 6.54
CA ASN A 120 -12.54 1.18 5.89
C ASN A 120 -11.25 0.78 6.60
N ILE A 121 -10.34 0.13 5.88
CA ILE A 121 -9.01 -0.25 6.37
C ILE A 121 -7.90 0.63 5.79
N SER A 122 -8.25 1.60 4.95
CA SER A 122 -7.32 2.57 4.42
C SER A 122 -7.07 3.73 5.39
N ALA A 123 -5.96 4.43 5.19
CA ALA A 123 -5.64 5.63 5.96
C ALA A 123 -6.52 6.84 5.59
N VAL A 124 -7.35 6.74 4.54
CA VAL A 124 -8.14 7.84 3.98
C VAL A 124 -9.62 7.55 4.09
N ALA A 125 -10.42 8.56 4.42
CA ALA A 125 -11.87 8.42 4.45
C ALA A 125 -12.42 8.09 3.04
N ILE A 126 -13.27 7.07 2.96
CA ILE A 126 -14.03 6.76 1.75
C ILE A 126 -15.22 7.71 1.71
N SER A 127 -15.27 8.63 0.75
CA SER A 127 -16.47 9.42 0.48
C SER A 127 -17.47 8.58 -0.31
N VAL A 128 -18.73 8.58 0.12
CA VAL A 128 -19.86 7.85 -0.48
C VAL A 128 -20.66 8.80 -1.36
#